data_AF-X1T6G9-F1
#
_entry.id   AF-X1T6G9-F1
#
_cell.length_a   1.000
_cell.length_b   1.000
_cell.length_c   1.000
_cell.angle_alpha   90.00
_cell.angle_beta   90.00
_cell.angle_gamma   90.00
#
_symmetry.space_group_name_H-M   'P 1'
#
loop_
_entity.id
_entity.type
_entity.pdbx_description
1 polymer ?
#
loop_
_entity_poly.entity_id
_entity_poly.type
_entity_poly.pdbx_seq_one_letter_code
_entity_poly.pdbx_strand_id
1 'polypeptide(L)'
;KDEYDIKFGILVISKENSTYKISTGNFIRSEKIKYLKDKIDKINSLSKEELKDMYKFILNHQKLSAKGGGGLGLVDIARKTGNKLNYMFQSFNNEFYFYTLDIFISESK
;
A
#
# COMPACT_ATOMS: atom_id res chain seq x y z
N LYS A 1 -6.33 -4.05 28.33
CA LYS A 1 -5.63 -5.25 27.80
C LYS A 1 -6.12 -5.32 26.37
N ASP A 2 -5.34 -4.82 25.41
CA ASP A 2 -5.83 -4.66 24.04
C ASP A 2 -6.19 -6.04 23.50
N GLU A 3 -7.46 -6.20 23.14
CA GLU A 3 -8.11 -7.50 22.86
C GLU A 3 -7.66 -8.10 21.51
N TYR A 4 -6.79 -7.38 20.77
CA TYR A 4 -6.29 -7.76 19.47
C TYR A 4 -4.77 -7.69 19.46
N ASP A 5 -4.14 -8.75 18.94
CA ASP A 5 -2.70 -8.76 18.73
C ASP A 5 -2.35 -7.60 17.78
N ILE A 6 -1.52 -6.68 18.28
CA ILE A 6 -1.06 -5.46 17.59
C ILE A 6 -0.29 -5.78 16.29
N LYS A 7 -0.13 -7.07 15.98
CA LYS A 7 0.56 -7.65 14.82
C LYS A 7 -0.36 -8.48 13.91
N PHE A 8 -1.68 -8.30 13.97
CA PHE A 8 -2.59 -8.95 13.03
C PHE A 8 -2.37 -8.48 11.58
N GLY A 9 -2.27 -9.43 10.66
CA GLY A 9 -2.19 -9.18 9.23
C GLY A 9 -2.71 -10.36 8.42
N ILE A 10 -3.36 -10.07 7.30
CA ILE A 10 -3.85 -11.05 6.33
C ILE A 10 -3.16 -10.79 5.00
N LEU A 11 -2.77 -11.87 4.32
CA LEU A 11 -2.35 -11.88 2.93
C LEU A 11 -3.15 -12.97 2.21
N VAL A 12 -3.84 -12.60 1.14
CA VAL A 12 -4.52 -13.52 0.23
C VAL A 12 -3.95 -13.33 -1.16
N ILE A 13 -3.57 -14.43 -1.79
CA ILE A 13 -3.15 -14.45 -3.19
C ILE A 13 -4.17 -15.30 -3.93
N SER A 14 -4.83 -14.71 -4.91
CA SER A 14 -5.76 -15.41 -5.79
C SER A 14 -5.36 -15.18 -7.24
N LYS A 15 -5.67 -16.16 -8.10
CA LYS A 15 -5.52 -16.04 -9.54
C LYS A 15 -6.91 -16.11 -10.15
N GLU A 16 -7.24 -15.13 -10.98
CA GLU A 16 -8.45 -15.13 -11.78
C GLU A 16 -8.04 -14.90 -13.24
N ASN A 17 -8.34 -15.87 -14.10
CA ASN A 17 -7.88 -15.89 -15.49
C ASN A 17 -6.34 -15.70 -15.58
N SER A 18 -5.90 -14.64 -16.27
CA SER A 18 -4.50 -14.26 -16.47
C SER A 18 -4.05 -13.11 -15.57
N THR A 19 -4.72 -12.93 -14.41
CA THR A 19 -4.41 -11.87 -13.45
C THR A 19 -4.27 -12.45 -12.05
N TYR A 20 -3.17 -12.13 -11.38
CA TYR A 20 -3.04 -12.35 -9.94
C TYR A 20 -3.61 -11.14 -9.19
N LYS A 21 -4.41 -11.42 -8.16
CA LYS A 21 -4.83 -10.46 -7.16
C LYS A 21 -4.12 -10.78 -5.85
N ILE A 22 -3.42 -9.79 -5.32
CA ILE A 22 -2.80 -9.84 -4.00
C ILE A 22 -3.59 -8.89 -3.11
N SER A 23 -4.28 -9.44 -2.11
CA SER A 23 -5.03 -8.68 -1.11
C SER A 23 -4.29 -8.75 0.22
N THR A 24 -4.08 -7.60 0.82
CA THR A 24 -3.49 -7.47 2.17
C THR A 24 -4.46 -6.75 3.09
N GLY A 25 -4.42 -7.04 4.38
CA GLY A 25 -5.18 -6.28 5.35
C GLY A 25 -4.60 -6.32 6.75
N ASN A 26 -4.67 -5.19 7.46
CA ASN A 26 -4.20 -5.05 8.83
C ASN A 26 -4.94 -3.92 9.56
N PHE A 27 -4.92 -3.95 10.89
CA PHE A 27 -5.44 -2.83 11.66
C PHE A 27 -4.51 -1.62 11.58
N ILE A 28 -5.11 -0.43 11.53
CA ILE A 28 -4.45 0.86 11.55
C ILE A 28 -5.20 1.81 12.50
N ARG A 29 -4.46 2.65 13.24
CA ARG A 29 -5.04 3.69 14.09
C ARG A 29 -5.63 4.82 13.24
N SER A 30 -6.74 5.39 13.69
CA SER A 30 -7.44 6.50 13.01
C SER A 30 -6.52 7.67 12.63
N GLU A 31 -5.59 8.03 13.51
CA GLU A 31 -4.59 9.09 13.30
C GLU A 31 -3.65 8.87 12.09
N LYS A 32 -3.46 7.63 11.63
CA LYS A 32 -2.59 7.31 10.49
C LYS A 32 -3.33 7.30 9.15
N ILE A 33 -4.67 7.30 9.17
CA ILE A 33 -5.51 7.16 7.97
C ILE A 33 -5.24 8.29 7.00
N LYS A 34 -5.32 9.55 7.46
CA LYS A 34 -5.14 10.71 6.58
C LYS A 34 -3.78 10.65 5.86
N TYR A 35 -2.71 10.40 6.62
CA TYR A 35 -1.36 10.31 6.06
C TYR A 35 -1.23 9.20 5.00
N LEU A 36 -1.74 7.99 5.29
CA LEU A 36 -1.65 6.87 4.36
C LEU A 36 -2.53 7.09 3.13
N LYS A 37 -3.74 7.63 3.31
CA LYS A 37 -4.68 7.99 2.26
C LYS A 37 -4.06 8.99 1.29
N ASP A 38 -3.60 10.13 1.80
CA ASP A 38 -2.99 11.20 0.99
C ASP A 38 -1.79 10.69 0.19
N LYS A 39 -1.02 9.76 0.78
CA LYS A 39 0.13 9.12 0.13
C LYS A 39 -0.29 8.19 -1.01
N ILE A 40 -1.27 7.31 -0.78
CA ILE A 40 -1.74 6.39 -1.83
C ILE A 40 -2.44 7.16 -2.95
N ASP A 41 -3.26 8.17 -2.61
CA ASP A 41 -3.92 9.03 -3.58
C ASP A 41 -2.91 9.78 -4.45
N LYS A 42 -1.84 10.31 -3.85
CA LYS A 42 -0.75 10.92 -4.61
C LYS A 42 -0.11 9.91 -5.56
N ILE A 43 0.20 8.70 -5.11
CA ILE A 43 0.79 7.66 -5.97
C ILE A 43 -0.14 7.32 -7.14
N ASN A 44 -1.44 7.15 -6.86
CA ASN A 44 -2.46 6.83 -7.86
C ASN A 44 -2.73 7.96 -8.87
N SER A 45 -2.32 9.19 -8.55
CA SER A 45 -2.45 10.34 -9.45
C SER A 45 -1.27 10.50 -10.40
N LEU A 46 -0.16 9.77 -10.19
CA LEU A 46 1.06 9.90 -11.00
C LEU A 46 1.00 9.02 -12.24
N SER A 47 1.54 9.55 -13.34
CA SER A 47 1.86 8.79 -14.54
C SER A 47 3.02 7.81 -14.29
N LYS A 48 3.23 6.90 -15.24
CA LYS A 48 4.34 5.93 -15.19
C LYS A 48 5.72 6.60 -15.12
N GLU A 49 5.89 7.73 -15.81
CA GLU A 49 7.14 8.50 -15.81
C GLU A 49 7.34 9.19 -14.47
N GLU A 50 6.30 9.87 -13.96
CA GLU A 50 6.36 10.52 -12.65
C GLU A 50 6.58 9.51 -11.50
N LEU A 51 5.99 8.31 -11.57
CA LEU A 51 6.26 7.22 -10.63
C LEU A 51 7.73 6.79 -10.66
N LYS A 52 8.34 6.74 -11.84
CA LYS A 52 9.75 6.40 -12.02
C LYS A 52 10.65 7.50 -11.43
N ASP A 53 10.31 8.76 -11.63
CA ASP A 53 11.06 9.88 -11.09
C ASP A 53 10.90 10.01 -9.57
N MET A 54 9.69 9.82 -9.05
CA MET A 54 9.44 9.73 -7.61
C MET A 54 10.23 8.59 -6.97
N TYR A 55 10.26 7.41 -7.60
CA TYR A 55 11.04 6.26 -7.13
C TYR A 55 12.55 6.59 -7.04
N LYS A 56 13.13 7.19 -8.09
CA LYS A 56 14.53 7.65 -8.10
C LYS A 56 14.80 8.72 -7.04
N PHE A 57 13.89 9.69 -6.91
CA PHE A 57 14.01 10.75 -5.93
C PHE A 57 14.07 10.18 -4.50
N ILE A 58 13.17 9.25 -4.18
CA ILE A 58 13.15 8.58 -2.87
C ILE A 58 14.45 7.81 -2.62
N LEU A 59 14.95 7.05 -3.60
CA LEU A 59 16.21 6.31 -3.48
C LEU A 59 17.42 7.21 -3.21
N ASN A 60 17.48 8.37 -3.86
CA ASN A 60 18.63 9.27 -3.78
C ASN A 60 18.62 10.16 -2.52
N HIS A 61 17.44 10.45 -1.96
CA HIS A 61 17.30 11.43 -0.87
C HIS A 61 16.87 10.82 0.47
N GLN A 62 16.31 9.61 0.49
CA GLN A 62 16.07 8.89 1.74
C GLN A 62 17.29 8.02 2.04
N LYS A 63 18.19 8.50 2.92
CA LYS A 63 18.88 7.56 3.83
C LYS A 63 17.75 6.75 4.46
N LEU A 64 17.70 5.44 4.19
CA LEU A 64 16.74 4.48 4.76
C LEU A 64 16.34 4.99 6.15
N SER A 65 15.12 5.51 6.28
CA SER A 65 14.74 6.23 7.50
C SER A 65 15.07 5.35 8.71
N ALA A 66 15.47 5.93 9.83
CA ALA A 66 15.91 5.19 11.02
C ALA A 66 14.84 4.20 11.59
N LYS A 67 13.64 4.13 11.00
CA LYS A 67 12.56 3.18 11.30
C LYS A 67 12.23 2.19 10.16
N GLY A 68 13.02 2.15 9.07
CA GLY A 68 12.89 1.14 8.01
C GLY A 68 11.70 1.32 7.05
N GLY A 69 11.95 1.92 5.89
CA GLY A 69 11.56 1.32 4.61
C GLY A 69 10.13 1.45 4.05
N GLY A 70 9.10 1.84 4.81
CA GLY A 70 7.70 1.74 4.34
C GLY A 70 7.23 2.69 3.22
N GLY A 71 8.05 3.64 2.76
CA GLY A 71 7.66 4.61 1.73
C GLY A 71 7.92 4.18 0.29
N LEU A 72 9.00 3.42 0.08
CA LEU A 72 9.42 2.96 -1.24
C LEU A 72 8.48 1.86 -1.79
N GLY A 73 7.97 1.00 -0.90
CA GLY A 73 7.19 -0.17 -1.29
C GLY A 73 5.94 0.16 -2.12
N LEU A 74 5.14 1.14 -1.69
CA LEU A 74 3.91 1.51 -2.41
C LEU A 74 4.21 2.08 -3.81
N VAL A 75 5.24 2.91 -3.93
CA VAL A 75 5.67 3.48 -5.22
C VAL A 75 6.20 2.37 -6.13
N ASP A 76 6.99 1.44 -5.59
CA ASP A 76 7.54 0.32 -6.36
C ASP A 76 6.44 -0.64 -6.84
N ILE A 77 5.43 -0.92 -6.00
CA ILE A 77 4.25 -1.72 -6.39
C ILE A 77 3.51 -1.05 -7.55
N ALA A 78 3.14 0.23 -7.41
CA ALA A 78 2.43 0.96 -8.47
C ALA A 78 3.23 0.99 -9.78
N ARG A 79 4.55 1.23 -9.69
CA ARG A 79 5.45 1.25 -10.85
C ARG A 79 5.61 -0.12 -11.52
N LYS A 80 5.71 -1.20 -10.75
CA LYS A 80 5.91 -2.57 -11.26
C LYS A 80 4.65 -3.15 -11.89
N THR A 81 3.50 -2.89 -11.28
CA THR A 81 2.20 -3.39 -11.75
C THR A 81 1.62 -2.53 -12.86
N GLY A 82 1.93 -1.24 -12.89
CA GLY A 82 1.31 -0.29 -13.82
C GLY A 82 -0.17 0.00 -13.48
N ASN A 83 -0.66 -0.55 -12.37
CA ASN A 83 -2.04 -0.41 -11.92
C ASN A 83 -2.14 0.54 -10.73
N LYS A 84 -3.32 1.13 -10.54
CA LYS A 84 -3.63 1.89 -9.33
C LYS A 84 -3.68 0.95 -8.12
N LEU A 85 -3.25 1.46 -6.99
CA LEU A 85 -3.36 0.81 -5.68
C LEU A 85 -4.81 0.94 -5.21
N ASN A 86 -5.54 -0.17 -5.15
CA ASN A 86 -6.93 -0.17 -4.68
C ASN A 86 -6.93 -0.40 -3.18
N TYR A 87 -7.48 0.54 -2.40
CA TYR A 87 -7.42 0.45 -0.95
C TYR A 87 -8.74 0.87 -0.30
N MET A 88 -8.95 0.40 0.93
CA MET A 88 -10.12 0.74 1.73
C MET A 88 -9.75 0.84 3.20
N PHE A 89 -10.46 1.69 3.94
CA PHE A 89 -10.42 1.77 5.39
C PHE A 89 -11.82 1.50 5.93
N GLN A 90 -12.01 0.32 6.55
CA GLN A 90 -13.27 -0.03 7.18
C GLN A 90 -13.18 0.25 8.68
N SER A 91 -14.14 1.01 9.23
CA SER A 91 -14.17 1.27 10.68
C SER A 91 -14.31 -0.07 11.42
N PHE A 92 -13.47 -0.29 12.42
CA PHE A 92 -13.54 -1.47 13.29
C PHE A 92 -14.06 -1.08 14.68
N ASN A 93 -13.51 -0.01 15.25
CA ASN A 93 -14.00 0.62 16.48
C ASN A 93 -13.57 2.11 16.52
N ASN A 94 -13.70 2.75 17.69
CA ASN A 94 -13.41 4.19 17.84
C ASN A 94 -11.93 4.56 17.62
N GLU A 95 -11.00 3.60 17.72
CA GLU A 95 -9.55 3.83 17.63
C GLU A 95 -8.94 3.23 16.35
N PHE A 96 -9.49 2.13 15.87
CA PHE A 96 -8.93 1.32 14.79
C PHE A 96 -9.84 1.18 13.59
N TYR A 97 -9.19 1.12 12.43
CA TYR A 97 -9.77 0.76 11.15
C TYR A 97 -9.06 -0.48 10.63
N PHE A 98 -9.79 -1.33 9.92
CA PHE A 98 -9.19 -2.37 9.11
C PHE A 98 -8.84 -1.77 7.73
N TYR A 99 -7.55 -1.66 7.47
CA TYR A 99 -7.00 -1.22 6.19
C TYR A 99 -6.85 -2.43 5.27
N THR A 100 -7.29 -2.30 4.03
CA THR A 100 -7.06 -3.30 2.98
C THR A 100 -6.40 -2.67 1.76
N LEU A 101 -5.52 -3.42 1.10
CA LEU A 101 -4.88 -3.05 -0.15
C LEU A 101 -4.92 -4.24 -1.12
N ASP A 102 -5.51 -4.00 -2.28
CA ASP A 102 -5.63 -4.91 -3.40
C ASP A 102 -4.72 -4.47 -4.55
N ILE A 103 -3.87 -5.40 -4.97
CA ILE A 103 -2.90 -5.22 -6.04
C ILE A 103 -3.22 -6.24 -7.14
N PHE A 104 -3.31 -5.76 -8.38
CA PHE A 104 -3.55 -6.61 -9.55
C PHE A 104 -2.29 -6.70 -10.41
N ILE A 105 -1.93 -7.90 -10.83
CA ILE A 105 -0.75 -8.19 -11.65
C ILE A 105 -1.19 -9.02 -12.85
N SER A 106 -1.12 -8.45 -14.04
CA SER A 106 -1.43 -9.15 -15.30
C SER A 106 -0.24 -10.00 -15.76
N GLU A 107 -0.51 -11.20 -16.26
CA GLU A 107 0.52 -12.10 -16.82
C GLU A 107 1.10 -11.60 -18.15
N SER A 108 0.38 -10.74 -18.87
CA SER A 108 0.83 -10.13 -20.14
C SER A 108 1.56 -8.80 -19.91
N LYS A 109 2.83 -8.73 -20.30
CA LYS A 109 3.55 -7.49 -20.58
C LYS A 109 3.68 -7.28 -22.07
#